data_AF-A0A4Q2D8V4-F1
#
_entry.id   AF-A0A4Q2D8V4-F1
#
_cell.length_a   1.000
_cell.length_b   1.000
_cell.length_c   1.000
_cell.angle_alpha   90.00
_cell.angle_beta   90.00
_cell.angle_gamma   90.00
#
_symmetry.space_group_name_H-M   'P 1'
#
loop_
_entity.id
_entity.type
_entity.pdbx_description
1 polymer ?
#
loop_
_entity_poly.entity_id
_entity_poly.type
_entity_poly.pdbx_seq_one_letter_code
_entity_poly.pdbx_strand_id
1 'polypeptide(L)'
;MAPSTSTTVNGFTVLQVAYSSSSTHYIYSRKHIAKKTDTSTGSTSKRKTGADLPTGRTLFLVNVPPDATERELVLLFKPCGTVERVLFDFDVQEQQRDDDDSELEDEDGADEEDDMEVANAEESSRRKRRRLAKENQVPKVVSLPETPHRTIRKTGLTAYVIFLDESSLDRIASLSSKTRPWPTSSEEPSGLEHYAAMYQNLRPPLDSIREHVDSYMELFEYKLAKSKQKSQYRKGEAIVDEDGFTLVTRGGAYGKTLGGGVGVATKRFQRSGETARRRPKKEKKEKEGFYAFQRAEKQRTELLNLKQKWEEDKAKVEKLKQSRKFKPY
;
A
#
# COMPACT_ATOMS: atom_id res chain seq x y z
N MET A 1 17.81 18.08 60.72
CA MET A 1 17.20 17.98 59.38
C MET A 1 18.09 18.75 58.41
N ALA A 2 18.81 18.08 57.50
CA ALA A 2 19.65 18.77 56.54
C ALA A 2 18.77 19.43 55.46
N PRO A 3 19.01 20.69 55.08
CA PRO A 3 18.25 21.37 54.03
C PRO A 3 18.57 20.70 52.70
N SER A 4 17.58 20.06 52.08
CA SER A 4 17.71 19.46 50.77
C SER A 4 17.66 20.56 49.70
N THR A 5 18.82 21.09 49.34
CA THR A 5 18.94 22.08 48.28
C THR A 5 18.77 21.39 46.92
N SER A 6 17.69 21.71 46.21
CA SER A 6 17.50 21.27 44.82
C SER A 6 18.63 21.86 43.97
N THR A 7 19.56 21.01 43.53
CA THR A 7 20.69 21.44 42.72
C THR A 7 20.21 21.73 41.30
N THR A 8 20.33 22.98 40.88
CA THR A 8 20.00 23.40 39.51
C THR A 8 21.26 23.84 38.76
N VAL A 9 21.36 23.44 37.49
CA VAL A 9 22.48 23.78 36.60
C VAL A 9 21.88 24.29 35.29
N ASN A 10 22.12 25.55 34.92
CA ASN A 10 21.62 26.17 33.68
C ASN A 10 20.11 25.96 33.43
N GLY A 11 19.29 26.03 34.48
CA GLY A 11 17.84 25.83 34.40
C GLY A 11 17.40 24.36 34.37
N PHE A 12 18.33 23.40 34.46
CA PHE A 12 18.03 21.99 34.66
C PHE A 12 18.06 21.65 36.15
N THR A 13 17.04 20.92 36.60
CA THR A 13 16.98 20.28 37.91
C THR A 13 17.70 18.94 37.84
N VAL A 14 18.70 18.76 38.70
CA VAL A 14 19.51 17.53 38.75
C VAL A 14 18.78 16.47 39.58
N LEU A 15 18.52 15.31 38.98
CA LEU A 15 17.92 14.16 39.62
C LEU A 15 18.99 13.07 39.82
N GLN A 16 19.16 12.63 41.06
CA GLN A 16 20.16 11.64 41.42
C GLN A 16 19.51 10.26 41.58
N VAL A 17 19.97 9.31 40.79
CA VAL A 17 19.47 7.94 40.77
C VAL A 17 20.59 6.99 41.18
N ALA A 18 20.37 6.17 42.20
CA ALA A 18 21.31 5.14 42.63
C ALA A 18 21.06 3.82 41.89
N TYR A 19 22.07 3.31 41.19
CA TYR A 19 22.06 1.97 40.56
C TYR A 19 22.57 0.90 41.51
N SER A 20 23.59 1.24 42.29
CA SER A 20 24.18 0.38 43.32
C SER A 20 24.58 1.23 44.51
N SER A 21 25.10 0.60 45.57
CA SER A 21 25.66 1.31 46.72
C SER A 21 26.85 2.21 46.35
N SER A 22 27.48 2.00 45.19
CA SER A 22 28.68 2.71 44.74
C SER A 22 28.49 3.53 43.47
N SER A 23 27.35 3.41 42.79
CA SER A 23 27.11 4.01 41.48
C SER A 23 25.85 4.85 41.47
N THR A 24 26.02 6.14 41.14
CA THR A 24 24.93 7.12 41.03
C THR A 24 24.94 7.71 39.63
N HIS A 25 23.78 7.69 38.98
CA HIS A 25 23.55 8.31 37.69
C HIS A 25 22.80 9.63 37.88
N TYR A 26 23.17 10.65 37.08
CA TYR A 26 22.57 11.98 37.14
C TYR A 26 21.72 12.23 35.90
N ILE A 27 20.42 12.46 36.11
CA ILE A 27 19.48 12.83 35.05
C ILE A 27 19.18 14.33 35.18
N TYR A 28 19.24 15.05 34.07
CA TYR A 28 18.95 16.48 34.06
C TYR A 28 17.55 16.70 33.52
N SER A 29 16.70 17.40 34.28
CA SER A 29 15.30 17.60 33.94
C SER A 29 14.96 19.09 33.85
N ARG A 30 14.17 19.49 32.87
CA ARG A 30 13.62 20.86 32.79
C ARG A 30 12.22 20.86 32.21
N LYS A 31 11.39 21.83 32.59
CA LYS A 31 10.07 22.02 31.96
C LYS A 31 10.27 22.20 30.44
N HIS A 32 9.51 21.47 29.63
CA HIS A 32 9.58 21.60 28.19
C HIS A 32 8.99 22.95 27.78
N ILE A 33 9.69 23.66 26.90
CA ILE A 33 9.24 24.90 26.29
C ILE A 33 9.11 24.59 24.81
N ALA A 34 7.87 24.59 24.30
CA ALA A 34 7.66 24.44 22.87
C ALA A 34 8.29 25.64 22.15
N LYS A 35 8.94 25.38 21.02
CA LYS A 35 9.36 26.45 20.13
C LYS A 35 8.09 27.12 19.59
N LYS A 36 7.93 28.43 19.84
CA LYS A 36 6.97 29.24 19.06
C LYS A 36 7.39 29.12 17.60
N THR A 37 6.63 28.38 16.80
CA THR A 37 6.75 28.46 15.35
C THR A 37 6.17 29.80 14.95
N ASP A 38 7.03 30.80 14.74
CA ASP A 38 6.62 32.02 14.05
C ASP A 38 6.15 31.62 12.66
N THR A 39 4.85 31.75 12.41
CA THR A 39 4.15 31.50 11.14
C THR A 39 4.49 32.54 10.07
N SER A 40 5.74 33.01 9.97
CA SER A 40 6.10 34.15 9.10
C SER A 40 7.29 33.94 8.17
N THR A 41 7.88 32.75 8.07
CA THR A 41 8.83 32.46 6.98
C THR A 41 8.61 31.07 6.41
N GLY A 42 8.15 31.02 5.15
CA GLY A 42 7.95 29.81 4.37
C GLY A 42 9.29 29.15 4.01
N SER A 43 9.88 28.46 4.98
CA SER A 43 10.94 27.48 4.74
C SER A 43 10.43 26.10 5.12
N THR A 44 10.30 25.25 4.09
CA THR A 44 9.79 23.89 4.15
C THR A 44 10.79 22.98 4.84
N SER A 45 10.80 23.01 6.18
CA SER A 45 11.26 21.89 6.98
C SER A 45 10.42 21.87 8.25
N LYS A 46 9.13 21.58 8.04
CA LYS A 46 8.22 21.20 9.11
C LYS A 46 8.74 19.86 9.61
N ARG A 47 9.69 19.89 10.54
CA ARG A 47 10.15 18.72 11.28
C ARG A 47 8.89 18.18 11.97
N LYS A 48 8.22 17.23 11.30
CA LYS A 48 6.92 16.69 11.66
C LYS A 48 7.15 15.76 12.85
N THR A 49 7.43 16.35 14.01
CA THR A 49 7.33 15.63 15.28
C THR A 49 5.86 15.27 15.42
N GLY A 50 5.46 14.08 14.96
CA GLY A 50 4.09 13.58 15.01
C GLY A 50 3.54 13.44 16.44
N ALA A 51 4.35 13.71 17.46
CA ALA A 51 3.90 13.87 18.82
C ALA A 51 3.65 15.34 19.13
N ASP A 52 2.37 15.73 19.27
CA ASP A 52 2.01 16.94 20.01
C ASP A 52 2.64 16.86 21.41
N LEU A 53 3.65 17.69 21.66
CA LEU A 53 4.31 17.84 22.95
C LEU A 53 3.63 19.00 23.69
N PRO A 54 2.62 18.73 24.54
CA PRO A 54 1.83 19.78 25.17
C PRO A 54 2.69 20.61 26.13
N THR A 55 2.68 21.92 25.94
CA THR A 55 3.34 22.88 26.85
C THR A 55 2.66 22.86 28.21
N GLY A 56 3.42 23.04 29.29
CA GLY A 56 2.87 23.12 30.65
C GLY A 56 2.72 21.77 31.37
N ARG A 57 2.70 20.64 30.65
CA ARG A 57 2.65 19.29 31.24
C ARG A 57 3.76 18.33 30.76
N THR A 58 4.67 18.81 29.93
CA THR A 58 5.79 18.01 29.41
C THR A 58 7.11 18.34 30.12
N LEU A 59 7.84 17.31 30.52
CA LEU A 59 9.17 17.38 31.11
C LEU A 59 10.22 16.91 30.10
N PHE A 60 11.24 17.73 29.88
CA PHE A 60 12.39 17.38 29.06
C PHE A 60 13.50 16.79 29.94
N LEU A 61 13.97 15.60 29.59
CA LEU A 61 15.05 14.88 30.26
C LEU A 61 16.27 14.79 29.36
N VAL A 62 17.44 14.89 29.97
CA VAL A 62 18.76 14.74 29.34
C VAL A 62 19.58 13.77 30.16
N ASN A 63 20.44 13.02 29.48
CA ASN A 63 21.25 11.96 30.06
C ASN A 63 20.37 10.87 30.67
N VAL A 64 19.35 10.46 29.92
CA VAL A 64 18.51 9.31 30.30
C VAL A 64 19.38 8.05 30.28
N PRO A 65 19.28 7.17 31.29
CA PRO A 65 20.06 5.95 31.31
C PRO A 65 19.79 5.03 30.10
N PRO A 66 20.79 4.24 29.69
CA PRO A 66 20.67 3.36 28.52
C PRO A 66 19.61 2.28 28.71
N ASP A 67 19.38 1.85 29.95
CA ASP A 67 18.40 0.83 30.31
C ASP A 67 17.04 1.44 30.73
N ALA A 68 16.78 2.71 30.42
CA ALA A 68 15.50 3.33 30.75
C ALA A 68 14.42 2.97 29.73
N THR A 69 13.41 2.22 30.17
CA THR A 69 12.15 2.07 29.43
C THR A 69 11.11 3.06 29.95
N GLU A 70 9.96 3.11 29.27
CA GLU A 70 8.80 3.87 29.74
C GLU A 70 8.42 3.49 31.17
N ARG A 71 8.45 2.20 31.51
CA ARG A 71 8.06 1.69 32.82
C ARG A 71 8.95 2.25 33.94
N GLU A 72 10.27 2.28 33.75
CA GLU A 72 11.19 2.82 34.77
C GLU A 72 10.98 4.31 34.98
N LEU A 73 10.78 5.08 33.90
CA LEU A 73 10.52 6.51 34.00
C LEU A 73 9.16 6.79 34.66
N VAL A 74 8.12 6.03 34.33
CA VAL A 74 6.81 6.11 35.01
C VAL A 74 6.96 5.84 36.51
N LEU A 75 7.72 4.80 36.90
CA LEU A 75 7.96 4.48 38.30
C LEU A 75 8.79 5.55 39.02
N LEU A 76 9.80 6.11 38.36
CA LEU A 76 10.65 7.18 38.89
C LEU A 76 9.83 8.45 39.17
N PHE A 77 8.93 8.82 38.24
CA PHE A 77 8.12 10.05 38.32
C PHE A 77 6.75 9.86 38.97
N LYS A 78 6.37 8.64 39.36
CA LYS A 78 5.12 8.34 40.08
C LYS A 78 4.85 9.26 41.29
N PRO A 79 5.85 9.68 42.11
CA PRO A 79 5.62 10.61 43.21
C PRO A 79 5.23 12.04 42.75
N CYS A 80 5.58 12.43 41.52
CA CYS A 80 5.29 13.75 40.97
C CYS A 80 3.87 13.80 40.40
N GLY A 81 3.40 12.72 39.77
CA GLY A 81 2.04 12.62 39.24
C GLY A 81 1.86 11.42 38.31
N THR A 82 0.67 11.32 37.72
CA THR A 82 0.36 10.30 36.71
C THR A 82 0.98 10.69 35.37
N VAL A 83 1.79 9.80 34.81
CA VAL A 83 2.39 9.95 33.48
C VAL A 83 1.39 9.44 32.43
N GLU A 84 1.14 10.23 31.38
CA GLU A 84 0.30 9.84 30.24
C GLU A 84 1.08 8.99 29.25
N ARG A 85 2.28 9.44 28.88
CA ARG A 85 3.18 8.74 27.94
C ARG A 85 4.61 9.23 28.08
N VAL A 86 5.55 8.37 27.72
CA VAL A 86 6.97 8.72 27.61
C VAL A 86 7.42 8.61 26.16
N LEU A 87 8.07 9.66 25.65
CA LEU A 87 8.59 9.70 24.29
C LEU A 87 10.11 9.84 24.33
N PHE A 88 10.82 8.93 23.67
CA PHE A 88 12.25 9.02 23.53
C PHE A 88 12.58 9.71 22.20
N ASP A 89 13.51 10.66 22.21
CA ASP A 89 13.82 11.49 21.03
C ASP A 89 14.28 10.64 19.83
N PHE A 90 14.87 9.48 20.09
CA PHE A 90 15.32 8.54 19.06
C PHE A 90 14.17 7.76 18.41
N ASP A 91 13.17 7.32 19.19
CA ASP A 91 12.02 6.57 18.65
C ASP A 91 11.24 7.45 17.63
N VAL A 92 11.20 8.76 17.87
CA VAL A 92 10.61 9.74 16.93
C VAL A 92 11.43 9.87 15.64
N GLN A 93 12.75 9.68 15.70
CA GLN A 93 13.63 9.76 14.54
C GLN A 93 13.60 8.48 13.68
N GLU A 94 13.44 7.30 14.28
CA GLU A 94 13.30 6.03 13.53
C GLU A 94 11.95 5.95 12.83
N GLN A 95 10.84 6.25 13.52
CA GLN A 95 9.51 6.28 12.91
C GLN A 95 9.43 7.22 11.71
N GLN A 96 10.13 8.37 11.77
CA GLN A 96 10.21 9.29 10.64
C GLN A 96 10.94 8.74 9.42
N ARG A 97 11.91 7.82 9.61
CA ARG A 97 12.62 7.21 8.48
C ARG A 97 11.77 6.14 7.82
N ASP A 98 11.08 5.33 8.60
CA ASP A 98 10.22 4.27 8.09
C ASP A 98 9.01 4.83 7.34
N ASP A 99 8.42 5.93 7.84
CA ASP A 99 7.32 6.63 7.14
C ASP A 99 7.79 7.19 5.78
N ASP A 100 8.98 7.81 5.70
CA ASP A 100 9.55 8.38 4.46
C ASP A 100 9.89 7.28 3.42
N ASP A 101 10.32 6.10 3.87
CA ASP A 101 10.59 4.94 3.01
C ASP A 101 9.27 4.31 2.52
N SER A 102 8.25 4.26 3.37
CA SER A 102 6.93 3.71 3.00
C SER A 102 6.15 4.60 2.01
N GLU A 103 6.37 5.92 2.02
CA GLU A 103 5.79 6.84 1.04
C GLU A 103 6.42 6.68 -0.37
N LEU A 104 7.49 5.90 -0.52
CA LEU A 104 8.15 5.61 -1.80
C LEU A 104 7.75 4.26 -2.43
N GLU A 105 6.93 3.43 -1.77
CA GLU A 105 6.55 2.09 -2.27
C GLU A 105 5.14 2.00 -2.90
N ASP A 106 4.45 3.13 -3.10
CA ASP A 106 3.14 3.17 -3.79
C ASP A 106 3.26 3.46 -5.30
N GLU A 107 4.12 2.74 -6.02
CA GLU A 107 4.01 2.68 -7.48
C GLU A 107 4.62 1.39 -8.03
N ASP A 108 3.84 0.30 -8.02
CA ASP A 108 3.86 -0.65 -9.13
C ASP A 108 2.54 -1.44 -9.19
N GLY A 109 1.81 -1.19 -10.27
CA GLY A 109 0.54 -1.87 -10.57
C GLY A 109 0.76 -3.36 -10.77
N ALA A 110 0.15 -4.16 -9.90
CA ALA A 110 0.00 -5.59 -10.13
C ALA A 110 -0.95 -5.81 -11.32
N ASP A 111 -0.38 -5.92 -12.52
CA ASP A 111 -0.99 -6.61 -13.64
C ASP A 111 -1.17 -8.09 -13.22
N GLU A 112 -2.34 -8.43 -12.69
CA GLU A 112 -2.74 -9.81 -12.46
C GLU A 112 -2.96 -10.48 -13.83
N GLU A 113 -1.96 -11.22 -14.30
CA GLU A 113 -2.12 -12.20 -15.37
C GLU A 113 -3.12 -13.29 -14.91
N ASP A 114 -4.31 -13.23 -15.49
CA ASP A 114 -5.46 -14.10 -15.24
C ASP A 114 -5.22 -15.47 -15.92
N ASP A 115 -4.42 -16.35 -15.31
CA ASP A 115 -4.32 -17.75 -15.74
C ASP A 115 -5.32 -18.60 -14.95
N MET A 116 -6.50 -18.77 -15.54
CA MET A 116 -7.63 -19.47 -14.94
C MET A 116 -7.62 -20.94 -15.38
N GLU A 117 -6.91 -21.79 -14.64
CA GLU A 117 -7.12 -23.24 -14.71
C GLU A 117 -8.52 -23.59 -14.16
N VAL A 118 -9.38 -24.10 -15.05
CA VAL A 118 -10.72 -24.56 -14.73
C VAL A 118 -10.64 -25.96 -14.12
N ALA A 119 -10.34 -26.06 -12.83
CA ALA A 119 -10.37 -27.33 -12.11
C ALA A 119 -11.82 -27.75 -11.79
N ASN A 120 -12.21 -28.88 -12.38
CA ASN A 120 -13.49 -29.56 -12.30
C ASN A 120 -13.91 -29.82 -10.83
N ALA A 121 -14.97 -29.15 -10.36
CA ALA A 121 -15.40 -29.13 -8.96
C ALA A 121 -16.68 -29.95 -8.72
N GLU A 122 -16.62 -31.26 -8.93
CA GLU A 122 -17.74 -32.16 -8.59
C GLU A 122 -17.27 -33.45 -7.90
N GLU A 123 -16.52 -33.37 -6.79
CA GLU A 123 -16.49 -34.55 -5.87
C GLU A 123 -16.15 -34.27 -4.39
N SER A 124 -15.59 -33.12 -4.02
CA SER A 124 -15.16 -32.88 -2.63
C SER A 124 -16.22 -32.26 -1.70
N SER A 125 -17.42 -31.96 -2.21
CA SER A 125 -18.40 -31.06 -1.57
C SER A 125 -19.16 -31.65 -0.36
N ARG A 126 -19.05 -32.96 -0.07
CA ARG A 126 -19.81 -33.58 1.04
C ARG A 126 -19.06 -33.67 2.37
N ARG A 127 -17.73 -33.59 2.41
CA ARG A 127 -16.96 -33.60 3.68
C ARG A 127 -16.67 -32.21 4.24
N LYS A 128 -16.74 -31.14 3.44
CA LYS A 128 -16.38 -29.78 3.86
C LYS A 128 -17.49 -29.02 4.60
N ARG A 129 -18.75 -29.45 4.49
CA ARG A 129 -19.90 -28.78 5.13
C ARG A 129 -20.01 -28.94 6.65
N ARG A 130 -19.34 -29.92 7.26
CA ARG A 130 -19.40 -30.14 8.72
C ARG A 130 -18.38 -29.32 9.54
N ARG A 131 -17.47 -28.58 8.88
CA ARG A 131 -16.51 -27.66 9.50
C ARG A 131 -16.84 -26.17 9.29
N LEU A 132 -17.89 -25.84 8.55
CA LEU A 132 -18.23 -24.45 8.22
C LEU A 132 -18.96 -23.67 9.33
N ALA A 133 -19.36 -24.35 10.43
CA ALA A 133 -20.11 -23.74 11.53
C ALA A 133 -19.21 -23.27 12.69
N LYS A 134 -17.91 -23.48 12.60
CA LYS A 134 -16.92 -22.87 13.50
C LYS A 134 -16.04 -21.99 12.61
N GLU A 135 -15.85 -20.74 13.02
CA GLU A 135 -14.79 -19.85 12.51
C GLU A 135 -15.16 -18.87 11.37
N ASN A 136 -15.98 -17.88 11.73
CA ASN A 136 -15.93 -16.54 11.12
C ASN A 136 -14.78 -15.68 11.72
N GLN A 137 -13.83 -16.28 12.43
CA GLN A 137 -12.72 -15.56 13.03
C GLN A 137 -11.57 -15.50 12.04
N VAL A 138 -10.97 -14.32 11.87
CA VAL A 138 -9.74 -14.16 11.09
C VAL A 138 -8.66 -15.02 11.75
N PRO A 139 -7.96 -15.89 11.02
CA PRO A 139 -6.84 -16.65 11.57
C PRO A 139 -5.86 -15.70 12.26
N LYS A 140 -5.46 -16.03 13.49
CA LYS A 140 -4.49 -15.24 14.25
C LYS A 140 -3.12 -15.89 14.07
N VAL A 141 -2.13 -15.09 13.71
CA VAL A 141 -0.73 -15.55 13.62
C VAL A 141 -0.24 -15.89 15.02
N VAL A 142 0.33 -17.08 15.18
CA VAL A 142 1.02 -17.48 16.40
C VAL A 142 2.37 -16.77 16.41
N SER A 143 2.59 -15.86 17.36
CA SER A 143 3.85 -15.15 17.52
C SER A 143 4.98 -16.09 17.96
N LEU A 144 6.21 -15.77 17.59
CA LEU A 144 7.38 -16.50 18.05
C LEU A 144 7.51 -16.40 19.59
N PRO A 145 8.05 -17.44 20.26
CA PRO A 145 8.31 -17.38 21.68
C PRO A 145 9.47 -16.40 21.93
N GLU A 146 9.16 -15.29 22.59
CA GLU A 146 10.15 -14.29 22.97
C GLU A 146 10.28 -14.26 24.49
N THR A 147 11.53 -14.34 24.96
CA THR A 147 11.85 -14.05 26.35
C THR A 147 11.85 -12.53 26.56
N PRO A 148 11.15 -12.01 27.58
CA PRO A 148 11.15 -10.57 27.84
C PRO A 148 12.58 -10.13 28.13
N HIS A 149 13.07 -9.19 27.33
CA HIS A 149 14.38 -8.59 27.50
C HIS A 149 14.27 -7.09 27.28
N ARG A 150 15.04 -6.34 28.05
CA ARG A 150 15.00 -4.88 28.01
C ARG A 150 15.66 -4.34 26.75
N THR A 151 15.11 -3.30 26.16
CA THR A 151 15.80 -2.54 25.11
C THR A 151 16.89 -1.66 25.73
N ILE A 152 18.15 -1.96 25.45
CA ILE A 152 19.29 -1.15 25.87
C ILE A 152 19.59 -0.11 24.78
N ARG A 153 19.66 1.15 25.19
CA ARG A 153 19.83 2.32 24.33
C ARG A 153 21.23 2.93 24.47
N LYS A 154 21.54 3.90 23.60
CA LYS A 154 22.78 4.66 23.68
C LYS A 154 22.77 5.60 24.89
N THR A 155 23.94 5.91 25.43
CA THR A 155 24.10 6.84 26.55
C THR A 155 23.90 8.30 26.10
N GLY A 156 23.44 9.17 27.00
CA GLY A 156 23.32 10.60 26.73
C GLY A 156 22.06 11.01 25.96
N LEU A 157 21.09 10.09 25.82
CA LEU A 157 19.84 10.36 25.13
C LEU A 157 18.91 11.31 25.91
N THR A 158 17.96 11.87 25.17
CA THR A 158 16.91 12.75 25.66
C THR A 158 15.56 12.05 25.62
N ALA A 159 14.68 12.41 26.55
CA ALA A 159 13.31 11.92 26.59
C ALA A 159 12.34 13.02 27.02
N TYR A 160 11.08 12.87 26.65
CA TYR A 160 9.96 13.71 27.02
C TYR A 160 9.00 12.89 27.86
N VAL A 161 8.78 13.29 29.10
CA VAL A 161 7.77 12.68 29.97
C VAL A 161 6.56 13.60 29.99
N ILE A 162 5.42 13.11 29.50
CA ILE A 162 4.18 13.87 29.44
C ILE A 162 3.31 13.45 30.62
N PHE A 163 2.99 14.39 31.50
CA PHE A 163 2.10 14.15 32.62
C PHE A 163 0.65 14.45 32.26
N LEU A 164 -0.27 13.81 32.98
CA LEU A 164 -1.69 14.07 32.86
C LEU A 164 -2.05 15.50 33.34
N ASP A 165 -1.51 15.89 34.50
CA ASP A 165 -1.78 17.19 35.14
C ASP A 165 -0.57 18.12 35.08
N GLU A 166 -0.79 19.42 34.91
CA GLU A 166 0.28 20.44 34.92
C GLU A 166 0.96 20.58 36.30
N SER A 167 0.20 20.39 37.39
CA SER A 167 0.69 20.49 38.77
C SER A 167 1.79 19.48 39.11
N SER A 168 1.94 18.43 38.29
CA SER A 168 2.99 17.43 38.44
C SER A 168 4.38 18.02 38.19
N LEU A 169 4.51 19.04 37.33
CA LEU A 169 5.80 19.65 36.99
C LEU A 169 6.40 20.41 38.17
N ASP A 170 5.57 21.00 39.02
CA ASP A 170 6.04 21.74 40.21
C ASP A 170 6.57 20.80 41.29
N ARG A 171 6.06 19.55 41.33
CA ARG A 171 6.52 18.52 42.28
C ARG A 171 7.87 17.92 41.91
N ILE A 172 8.39 18.17 40.71
CA ILE A 172 9.70 17.66 40.27
C ILE A 172 10.84 18.22 41.11
N ALA A 173 10.75 19.48 41.57
CA ALA A 173 11.75 20.07 42.44
C ALA A 173 11.93 19.24 43.73
N SER A 174 10.84 18.71 44.28
CA SER A 174 10.87 17.82 45.45
C SER A 174 11.60 16.50 45.17
N LEU A 175 11.63 16.03 43.92
CA LEU A 175 12.30 14.79 43.53
C LEU A 175 13.82 14.92 43.58
N SER A 176 14.36 16.11 43.30
CA SER A 176 15.81 16.39 43.33
C SER A 176 16.42 16.39 44.73
N SER A 177 15.57 16.44 45.78
CA SER A 177 15.99 16.56 47.17
C SER A 177 16.65 15.30 47.74
N LYS A 178 16.36 14.12 47.16
CA LYS A 178 16.78 12.81 47.68
C LYS A 178 17.25 11.92 46.54
N THR A 179 18.32 11.18 46.78
CA THR A 179 18.73 10.07 45.92
C THR A 179 17.67 8.97 45.94
N ARG A 180 17.32 8.44 44.77
CA ARG A 180 16.32 7.36 44.65
C ARG A 180 16.95 6.15 43.97
N PRO A 181 16.59 4.92 44.40
CA PRO A 181 17.03 3.73 43.68
C PRO A 181 16.41 3.70 42.29
N TRP A 182 17.19 3.28 41.29
CA TRP A 182 16.67 3.00 39.96
C TRP A 182 15.74 1.79 40.01
N PRO A 183 14.53 1.86 39.43
CA PRO A 183 13.61 0.73 39.41
C PRO A 183 14.16 -0.41 38.53
N THR A 184 14.34 -1.59 39.12
CA THR A 184 14.76 -2.82 38.44
C THR A 184 13.59 -3.80 38.32
N SER A 185 13.41 -4.41 37.13
CA SER A 185 12.51 -5.56 36.97
C SER A 185 13.21 -6.85 37.32
N SER A 186 12.51 -7.81 37.94
CA SER A 186 13.00 -9.20 37.98
C SER A 186 12.69 -9.96 36.68
N GLU A 187 11.72 -9.49 35.90
CA GLU A 187 11.27 -10.15 34.66
C GLU A 187 12.17 -9.83 33.46
N GLU A 188 12.86 -8.69 33.50
CA GLU A 188 13.78 -8.26 32.45
C GLU A 188 15.21 -8.44 32.95
N PRO A 189 15.94 -9.46 32.48
CA PRO A 189 17.30 -9.68 32.89
C PRO A 189 18.21 -8.53 32.47
N SER A 190 19.32 -8.35 33.20
CA SER A 190 20.34 -7.34 32.92
C SER A 190 21.73 -7.99 32.82
N GLY A 191 22.71 -7.30 32.24
CA GLY A 191 24.07 -7.80 32.11
C GLY A 191 24.17 -9.04 31.22
N LEU A 192 24.80 -10.11 31.69
CA LEU A 192 25.01 -11.33 30.90
C LEU A 192 23.70 -12.03 30.53
N GLU A 193 22.76 -12.10 31.48
CA GLU A 193 21.47 -12.76 31.29
C GLU A 193 20.64 -12.07 30.21
N HIS A 194 20.76 -10.74 30.08
CA HIS A 194 20.15 -9.98 28.98
C HIS A 194 20.66 -10.46 27.62
N TYR A 195 21.98 -10.55 27.45
CA TYR A 195 22.57 -11.00 26.20
C TYR A 195 22.24 -12.48 25.91
N ALA A 196 22.11 -13.31 26.93
CA ALA A 196 21.68 -14.69 26.77
C ALA A 196 20.22 -14.78 26.28
N ALA A 197 19.31 -13.99 26.87
CA ALA A 197 17.91 -13.88 26.42
C ALA A 197 17.81 -13.37 24.98
N MET A 198 18.54 -12.29 24.65
CA MET A 198 18.62 -11.75 23.29
C MET A 198 19.16 -12.80 22.29
N TYR A 199 20.19 -13.55 22.68
CA TYR A 199 20.77 -14.60 21.84
C TYR A 199 19.77 -15.74 21.55
N GLN A 200 18.96 -16.12 22.54
CA GLN A 200 17.91 -17.12 22.41
C GLN A 200 16.75 -16.63 21.53
N ASN A 201 16.33 -15.37 21.69
CA ASN A 201 15.25 -14.77 20.89
C ASN A 201 15.61 -14.66 19.41
N LEU A 202 16.89 -14.45 19.08
CA LEU A 202 17.36 -14.45 17.70
C LEU A 202 17.43 -15.87 17.08
N ARG A 203 17.28 -16.92 17.90
CA ARG A 203 17.38 -18.34 17.49
C ARG A 203 16.23 -19.16 18.08
N PRO A 204 14.97 -18.84 17.74
CA PRO A 204 13.85 -19.63 18.18
C PRO A 204 13.95 -21.05 17.61
N PRO A 205 13.38 -22.06 18.29
CA PRO A 205 13.40 -23.44 17.82
C PRO A 205 12.63 -23.56 16.50
N LEU A 206 13.06 -24.49 15.64
CA LEU A 206 12.48 -24.70 14.31
C LEU A 206 10.98 -25.01 14.36
N ASP A 207 10.51 -25.69 15.40
CA ASP A 207 9.10 -26.03 15.59
C ASP A 207 8.24 -24.77 15.76
N SER A 208 8.69 -23.79 16.56
CA SER A 208 7.98 -22.53 16.75
C SER A 208 8.02 -21.64 15.52
N ILE A 209 9.14 -21.66 14.77
CA ILE A 209 9.24 -20.97 13.48
C ILE A 209 8.22 -21.54 12.49
N ARG A 210 8.12 -22.87 12.43
CA ARG A 210 7.16 -23.54 11.56
C ARG A 210 5.72 -23.17 11.91
N GLU A 211 5.34 -23.21 13.19
CA GLU A 211 4.00 -22.83 13.62
C GLU A 211 3.66 -21.36 13.30
N HIS A 212 4.62 -20.45 13.48
CA HIS A 212 4.48 -19.05 13.08
C HIS A 212 4.27 -18.91 11.56
N VAL A 213 5.08 -19.60 10.75
CA VAL A 213 4.95 -19.57 9.28
C VAL A 213 3.63 -20.16 8.81
N ASP A 214 3.25 -21.32 9.34
CA ASP A 214 2.00 -22.00 8.96
C ASP A 214 0.79 -21.09 9.29
N SER A 215 0.73 -20.51 10.49
CA SER A 215 -0.34 -19.59 10.89
C SER A 215 -0.33 -18.27 10.11
N TYR A 216 0.84 -17.76 9.72
CA TYR A 216 0.96 -16.61 8.83
C TYR A 216 0.40 -16.92 7.43
N MET A 217 0.74 -18.08 6.87
CA MET A 217 0.25 -18.52 5.57
C MET A 217 -1.27 -18.72 5.57
N GLU A 218 -1.84 -19.27 6.65
CA GLU A 218 -3.30 -19.37 6.81
C GLU A 218 -3.99 -18.01 6.79
N LEU A 219 -3.43 -17.02 7.50
CA LEU A 219 -3.94 -15.64 7.48
C LEU A 219 -3.83 -15.03 6.08
N PHE A 220 -2.70 -15.24 5.41
CA PHE A 220 -2.47 -14.76 4.06
C PHE A 220 -3.47 -15.36 3.06
N GLU A 221 -3.67 -16.68 3.08
CA GLU A 221 -4.65 -17.38 2.25
C GLU A 221 -6.08 -16.89 2.54
N TYR A 222 -6.42 -16.67 3.81
CA TYR A 222 -7.71 -16.10 4.20
C TYR A 222 -7.91 -14.69 3.62
N LYS A 223 -6.90 -13.81 3.70
CA LYS A 223 -6.94 -12.47 3.10
C LYS A 223 -7.09 -12.54 1.58
N LEU A 224 -6.32 -13.42 0.93
CA LEU A 224 -6.38 -13.63 -0.52
C LEU A 224 -7.76 -14.12 -0.96
N ALA A 225 -8.32 -15.12 -0.27
CA ALA A 225 -9.66 -15.65 -0.54
C ALA A 225 -10.74 -14.56 -0.34
N LYS A 226 -10.64 -13.75 0.72
CA LYS A 226 -11.56 -12.64 0.97
C LYS A 226 -11.46 -11.55 -0.10
N SER A 227 -10.25 -11.26 -0.59
CA SER A 227 -10.04 -10.33 -1.71
C SER A 227 -10.66 -10.86 -3.00
N LYS A 228 -10.42 -12.14 -3.34
CA LYS A 228 -11.03 -12.82 -4.49
C LYS A 228 -12.56 -12.86 -4.40
N GLN A 229 -13.13 -13.10 -3.22
CA GLN A 229 -14.58 -13.03 -3.03
C GLN A 229 -15.09 -11.61 -3.26
N LYS A 230 -14.47 -10.59 -2.65
CA LYS A 230 -14.84 -9.19 -2.86
C LYS A 230 -14.78 -8.81 -4.35
N SER A 231 -13.77 -9.26 -5.08
CA SER A 231 -13.65 -8.98 -6.51
C SER A 231 -14.68 -9.76 -7.34
N GLN A 232 -15.04 -11.00 -6.98
CA GLN A 232 -16.12 -11.75 -7.62
C GLN A 232 -17.50 -11.10 -7.41
N TYR A 233 -17.84 -10.67 -6.19
CA TYR A 233 -19.08 -9.90 -5.93
C TYR A 233 -19.09 -8.59 -6.73
N ARG A 234 -17.95 -7.88 -6.76
CA ARG A 234 -17.74 -6.69 -7.61
C ARG A 234 -17.63 -6.97 -9.11
N LYS A 235 -17.72 -8.22 -9.58
CA LYS A 235 -17.79 -8.57 -11.02
C LYS A 235 -19.23 -8.72 -11.53
N GLY A 236 -20.25 -8.64 -10.66
CA GLY A 236 -21.67 -8.78 -11.04
C GLY A 236 -22.61 -7.62 -10.67
N GLU A 237 -22.33 -6.87 -9.59
CA GLU A 237 -23.21 -5.78 -9.14
C GLU A 237 -22.77 -4.42 -9.67
N ALA A 238 -23.68 -3.70 -10.33
CA ALA A 238 -23.44 -2.32 -10.77
C ALA A 238 -23.37 -1.41 -9.54
N ILE A 239 -22.24 -0.74 -9.35
CA ILE A 239 -22.08 0.27 -8.31
C ILE A 239 -22.92 1.48 -8.75
N VAL A 240 -24.02 1.74 -8.05
CA VAL A 240 -24.92 2.88 -8.28
C VAL A 240 -24.59 3.96 -7.26
N ASP A 241 -24.26 5.16 -7.72
CA ASP A 241 -24.00 6.32 -6.87
C ASP A 241 -25.31 6.87 -6.24
N GLU A 242 -25.20 7.77 -5.25
CA GLU A 242 -26.35 8.37 -4.53
C GLU A 242 -27.36 9.08 -5.46
N ASP A 243 -26.91 9.53 -6.63
CA ASP A 243 -27.73 10.15 -7.70
C ASP A 243 -28.30 9.15 -8.73
N GLY A 244 -28.13 7.84 -8.53
CA GLY A 244 -28.69 6.81 -9.41
C GLY A 244 -27.90 6.52 -10.69
N PHE A 245 -26.70 7.10 -10.85
CA PHE A 245 -25.81 6.81 -11.97
C PHE A 245 -24.96 5.56 -11.70
N THR A 246 -24.76 4.71 -12.72
CA THR A 246 -23.96 3.49 -12.61
C THR A 246 -22.50 3.75 -13.03
N LEU A 247 -21.55 3.46 -12.14
CA LEU A 247 -20.12 3.60 -12.43
C LEU A 247 -19.66 2.50 -13.41
N VAL A 248 -19.29 2.91 -14.63
CA VAL A 248 -18.79 2.00 -15.67
C VAL A 248 -17.38 1.52 -15.34
N THR A 249 -17.28 0.42 -14.61
CA THR A 249 -16.03 -0.30 -14.35
C THR A 249 -15.88 -1.51 -15.28
N ARG A 250 -14.65 -1.78 -15.72
CA ARG A 250 -14.33 -2.93 -16.58
C ARG A 250 -14.44 -4.21 -15.74
N GLY A 251 -15.42 -5.06 -16.02
CA GLY A 251 -15.68 -6.27 -15.23
C GLY A 251 -16.08 -7.45 -16.10
N GLY A 252 -15.27 -8.50 -16.09
CA GLY A 252 -15.56 -9.79 -16.74
C GLY A 252 -14.55 -10.20 -17.82
N ALA A 253 -14.46 -11.51 -18.04
CA ALA A 253 -13.45 -12.22 -18.85
C ALA A 253 -13.45 -11.91 -20.37
N TYR A 254 -14.12 -10.86 -20.84
CA TYR A 254 -14.24 -10.57 -22.28
C TYR A 254 -14.40 -9.08 -22.64
N GLY A 255 -13.89 -8.16 -21.81
CA GLY A 255 -13.90 -6.72 -22.11
C GLY A 255 -15.30 -6.07 -22.10
N LYS A 256 -16.26 -6.71 -21.45
CA LYS A 256 -17.59 -6.15 -21.19
C LYS A 256 -17.58 -5.35 -19.88
N THR A 257 -18.51 -4.39 -19.76
CA THR A 257 -18.77 -3.74 -18.47
C THR A 257 -19.45 -4.73 -17.51
N LEU A 258 -19.28 -4.48 -16.22
CA LEU A 258 -20.21 -4.94 -15.20
C LEU A 258 -21.65 -4.58 -15.61
N GLY A 259 -22.58 -5.55 -15.60
CA GLY A 259 -23.98 -5.34 -15.98
C GLY A 259 -24.35 -5.67 -17.43
N GLY A 260 -23.41 -6.19 -18.24
CA GLY A 260 -23.73 -6.93 -19.47
C GLY A 260 -24.57 -6.17 -20.49
N GLY A 261 -23.97 -5.24 -21.23
CA GLY A 261 -24.68 -4.61 -22.35
C GLY A 261 -23.80 -3.85 -23.34
N VAL A 262 -22.69 -3.29 -22.87
CA VAL A 262 -21.84 -2.43 -23.70
C VAL A 262 -20.41 -2.97 -23.70
N GLY A 263 -19.86 -3.24 -24.88
CA GLY A 263 -18.45 -3.61 -25.03
C GLY A 263 -17.58 -2.37 -24.86
N VAL A 264 -16.70 -2.35 -23.87
CA VAL A 264 -15.73 -1.26 -23.73
C VAL A 264 -14.57 -1.59 -24.64
N ALA A 265 -14.50 -0.91 -25.78
CA ALA A 265 -13.34 -1.00 -26.64
C ALA A 265 -12.11 -0.51 -25.85
N THR A 266 -11.09 -1.35 -25.71
CA THR A 266 -9.75 -0.99 -25.24
C THR A 266 -9.04 -0.15 -26.30
N LYS A 267 -9.64 0.96 -26.69
CA LYS A 267 -8.92 1.97 -27.44
C LYS A 267 -8.28 2.83 -26.38
N ARG A 268 -7.01 2.53 -26.05
CA ARG A 268 -6.11 3.54 -25.47
C ARG A 268 -6.40 4.81 -26.26
N PHE A 269 -6.84 5.87 -25.58
CA PHE A 269 -7.11 7.14 -26.22
C PHE A 269 -5.76 7.71 -26.64
N GLN A 270 -5.24 7.20 -27.76
CA GLN A 270 -4.09 7.76 -28.41
C GLN A 270 -4.52 9.14 -28.88
N ARG A 271 -3.88 10.16 -28.32
CA ARG A 271 -3.97 11.55 -28.73
C ARG A 271 -3.33 11.73 -30.11
N SER A 272 -3.87 11.04 -31.11
CA SER A 272 -3.60 11.23 -32.54
C SER A 272 -4.55 10.32 -33.32
N GLY A 273 -5.40 10.94 -34.14
CA GLY A 273 -6.42 10.26 -34.91
C GLY A 273 -5.86 9.52 -36.12
N GLU A 274 -5.19 8.38 -35.91
CA GLU A 274 -4.80 7.50 -37.02
C GLU A 274 -5.20 6.05 -36.77
N THR A 275 -6.07 5.55 -37.64
CA THR A 275 -6.61 4.18 -37.60
C THR A 275 -5.78 3.27 -38.50
N ALA A 276 -4.81 2.58 -37.93
CA ALA A 276 -4.09 1.48 -38.58
C ALA A 276 -4.85 0.14 -38.44
N ARG A 277 -5.71 -0.13 -39.43
CA ARG A 277 -6.05 -1.43 -40.06
C ARG A 277 -6.29 -2.68 -39.18
N ARG A 278 -7.58 -2.94 -38.91
CA ARG A 278 -8.17 -4.30 -38.94
C ARG A 278 -8.81 -4.54 -40.31
N ARG A 279 -8.42 -5.62 -40.99
CA ARG A 279 -8.95 -6.18 -42.25
C ARG A 279 -8.98 -5.24 -43.48
N PRO A 280 -8.73 -5.77 -44.69
CA PRO A 280 -8.62 -4.96 -45.88
C PRO A 280 -9.95 -4.26 -46.19
N LYS A 281 -9.83 -2.97 -46.50
CA LYS A 281 -10.90 -2.06 -46.91
C LYS A 281 -11.85 -2.77 -47.86
N LYS A 282 -13.17 -2.65 -47.66
CA LYS A 282 -14.10 -2.76 -48.79
C LYS A 282 -13.53 -1.83 -49.86
N GLU A 283 -13.12 -2.39 -51.01
CA GLU A 283 -12.72 -1.55 -52.14
C GLU A 283 -13.82 -0.54 -52.35
N LYS A 284 -13.43 0.73 -52.51
CA LYS A 284 -14.38 1.80 -52.76
C LYS A 284 -15.18 1.33 -53.98
N LYS A 285 -16.47 1.05 -53.81
CA LYS A 285 -17.36 0.83 -54.93
C LYS A 285 -17.41 2.14 -55.69
N GLU A 286 -16.47 2.35 -56.60
CA GLU A 286 -16.59 3.41 -57.58
C GLU A 286 -17.87 3.10 -58.35
N LYS A 287 -18.80 4.06 -58.36
CA LYS A 287 -20.07 3.87 -59.05
C LYS A 287 -19.78 3.82 -60.54
N GLU A 288 -19.86 2.64 -61.15
CA GLU A 288 -19.72 2.48 -62.60
C GLU A 288 -20.77 3.35 -63.32
N GLY A 289 -20.31 4.17 -64.28
CA GLY A 289 -21.16 5.05 -65.08
C GLY A 289 -21.35 6.47 -64.52
N PHE A 290 -20.65 6.85 -63.44
CA PHE A 290 -20.76 8.19 -62.85
C PHE A 290 -20.09 9.27 -63.71
N TYR A 291 -18.98 8.95 -64.37
CA TYR A 291 -18.23 9.92 -65.19
C TYR A 291 -18.52 9.78 -66.69
N ALA A 292 -18.57 10.92 -67.39
CA ALA A 292 -18.86 10.97 -68.83
C ALA A 292 -17.85 10.16 -69.67
N PHE A 293 -16.58 10.11 -69.27
CA PHE A 293 -15.56 9.33 -69.97
C PHE A 293 -15.83 7.81 -69.89
N GLN A 294 -16.41 7.31 -68.79
CA GLN A 294 -16.77 5.89 -68.66
C GLN A 294 -17.90 5.51 -69.63
N ARG A 295 -18.83 6.43 -69.89
CA ARG A 295 -19.91 6.24 -70.88
C ARG A 295 -19.36 6.26 -72.31
N ALA A 296 -18.44 7.18 -72.62
CA ALA A 296 -17.79 7.27 -73.93
C ALA A 296 -16.92 6.03 -74.23
N GLU A 297 -16.17 5.56 -73.24
CA GLU A 297 -15.33 4.36 -73.37
C GLU A 297 -16.19 3.11 -73.58
N LYS A 298 -17.28 2.97 -72.83
CA LYS A 298 -18.25 1.89 -73.02
C LYS A 298 -18.83 1.89 -74.44
N GLN A 299 -19.26 3.04 -74.95
CA GLN A 299 -19.75 3.16 -76.33
C GLN A 299 -18.68 2.80 -77.37
N ARG A 300 -17.43 3.21 -77.16
CA ARG A 300 -16.32 2.86 -78.05
C ARG A 300 -16.06 1.35 -78.09
N THR A 301 -16.09 0.70 -76.93
CA THR A 301 -15.93 -0.76 -76.85
C THR A 301 -17.10 -1.50 -77.50
N GLU A 302 -18.34 -1.02 -77.34
CA GLU A 302 -19.51 -1.57 -78.01
C GLU A 302 -19.40 -1.44 -79.53
N LEU A 303 -18.95 -0.29 -80.05
CA LEU A 303 -18.72 -0.10 -81.49
C LEU A 303 -17.61 -1.02 -82.04
N LEU A 304 -16.53 -1.24 -81.29
CA LEU A 304 -15.48 -2.18 -81.70
C LEU A 304 -16.00 -3.62 -81.73
N ASN A 305 -16.75 -4.04 -80.72
CA ASN A 305 -17.37 -5.36 -80.68
C ASN A 305 -18.38 -5.55 -81.83
N LEU A 306 -19.13 -4.51 -82.20
CA LEU A 306 -20.05 -4.57 -83.33
C LEU A 306 -19.30 -4.75 -84.65
N LYS A 307 -18.18 -4.04 -84.84
CA LYS A 307 -17.31 -4.20 -86.02
C LYS A 307 -16.74 -5.61 -86.11
N GLN A 308 -16.25 -6.15 -85.00
CA GLN A 308 -15.72 -7.51 -84.97
C GLN A 308 -16.78 -8.55 -85.32
N LYS A 309 -17.99 -8.44 -84.74
CA LYS A 309 -19.11 -9.33 -85.08
C LYS A 309 -19.54 -9.19 -86.53
N TRP A 310 -19.49 -7.98 -87.09
CA TRP A 310 -19.80 -7.76 -88.51
C TRP A 310 -18.76 -8.41 -89.43
N GLU A 311 -17.48 -8.34 -89.10
CA GLU A 311 -16.43 -9.03 -89.83
C GLU A 311 -16.59 -10.55 -89.76
N GLU A 312 -16.92 -11.09 -88.59
CA GLU A 312 -17.22 -12.51 -88.40
C GLU A 312 -18.42 -12.96 -89.23
N ASP A 313 -19.52 -12.19 -89.22
CA ASP A 313 -20.70 -12.51 -90.01
C ASP A 313 -20.48 -12.33 -91.51
N LYS A 314 -19.67 -11.34 -91.92
CA LYS A 314 -19.22 -11.19 -93.31
C LYS A 314 -18.41 -12.41 -93.75
N ALA A 315 -17.49 -12.89 -92.91
CA ALA A 315 -16.71 -14.10 -93.19
C ALA A 315 -17.59 -15.36 -93.23
N LYS A 316 -18.62 -15.48 -92.37
CA LYS A 316 -19.60 -16.57 -92.44
C LYS A 316 -20.42 -16.52 -93.72
N VAL A 317 -20.88 -15.33 -94.12
CA VAL A 317 -21.63 -15.13 -95.37
C VAL A 317 -20.75 -15.46 -96.58
N GLU A 318 -19.47 -15.10 -96.56
CA GLU A 318 -18.52 -15.46 -97.62
C GLU A 318 -18.32 -16.98 -97.72
N LYS A 319 -18.17 -17.68 -96.59
CA LYS A 319 -18.15 -19.15 -96.56
C LYS A 319 -19.46 -19.75 -97.10
N LEU A 320 -20.61 -19.18 -96.76
CA LEU A 320 -21.91 -19.63 -97.27
C LEU A 320 -22.08 -19.38 -98.78
N LYS A 321 -21.56 -18.25 -99.30
CA LYS A 321 -21.51 -17.95 -100.74
C LYS A 321 -20.60 -18.90 -101.50
N GLN A 322 -19.41 -19.21 -100.97
CA GLN A 322 -18.49 -20.20 -101.55
C GLN A 322 -19.13 -21.60 -101.61
N SER A 323 -19.91 -21.98 -100.59
CA SER A 323 -20.67 -23.25 -100.58
C SER A 323 -21.95 -23.24 -101.43
N ARG A 324 -22.25 -22.15 -102.16
CA ARG A 324 -23.45 -21.92 -103.01
C ARG A 324 -24.80 -22.10 -102.29
N LYS A 325 -24.83 -21.97 -100.96
CA LYS A 325 -26.03 -22.12 -100.12
C LYS A 325 -26.61 -20.79 -99.62
N PHE A 326 -26.07 -19.65 -100.07
CA PHE A 326 -26.53 -18.32 -99.67
C PHE A 326 -27.75 -17.86 -100.48
N LYS A 327 -28.85 -17.49 -99.81
CA LYS A 327 -30.10 -16.97 -100.41
C LYS A 327 -30.37 -15.55 -99.88
N PRO A 328 -30.20 -14.49 -100.69
CA PRO A 328 -30.19 -13.11 -100.20
C PRO A 328 -31.55 -12.42 -100.05
N TYR A 329 -32.67 -13.08 -100.32
CA TYR A 329 -34.02 -12.55 -100.16
C TYR A 329 -34.98 -13.62 -99.65
#